data_AF-A0A534S5E5-F1
#
_entry.id   AF-A0A534S5E5-F1
#
_cell.length_a   1.000
_cell.length_b   1.000
_cell.length_c   1.000
_cell.angle_alpha   90.00
_cell.angle_beta   90.00
_cell.angle_gamma   90.00
#
_symmetry.space_group_name_H-M   'P 1'
#
loop_
_entity.id
_entity.type
_entity.pdbx_description
1 polymer ?
#
loop_
_entity_poly.entity_id
_entity_poly.type
_entity_poly.pdbx_seq_one_letter_code
_entity_poly.pdbx_strand_id
1 'polypeptide(L)'
;MLNLSDPNIRSYRPAQCHTLGYSGGTGLTTDLRRVIEKERIWERYGLSVKAIYFNSGSLMAQAMAGGSITAADSDLPAMLNLAVSGMSDMKTIAVTINRLEHIFVSRKNITKPEELKGKRLAVSRLGSASDFVTRMVLRTWKVDPEKEVTLLQAGNTPMRMTALAAGHVDAALIGPDNLHKVLATGCCRVLADLSELPLDYARFGVVIPTAMIKNQREAVLRMLMRYVEGI
;
A
#
# COMPACT_ATOMS: atom_id res chain seq x y z
N MET A 1 -22.63 -19.21 -5.72
CA MET A 1 -22.71 -18.93 -4.27
C MET A 1 -22.27 -20.19 -3.54
N LEU A 2 -21.12 -20.16 -2.89
CA LEU A 2 -20.67 -21.28 -2.04
C LEU A 2 -21.26 -21.09 -0.64
N ASN A 3 -21.81 -22.17 -0.10
CA ASN A 3 -22.65 -22.14 1.09
C ASN A 3 -21.80 -22.05 2.36
N LEU A 4 -21.90 -20.95 3.09
CA LEU A 4 -21.17 -20.70 4.37
C LEU A 4 -21.60 -21.63 5.52
N SER A 5 -22.56 -22.52 5.27
CA SER A 5 -22.98 -23.57 6.19
C SER A 5 -22.30 -24.94 5.96
N ASP A 6 -21.29 -25.00 5.07
CA ASP A 6 -20.51 -26.23 4.84
C ASP A 6 -19.81 -26.69 6.15
N PRO A 7 -20.17 -27.86 6.70
CA PRO A 7 -19.60 -28.38 7.94
C PRO A 7 -18.09 -28.63 7.86
N ASN A 8 -17.49 -28.69 6.66
CA ASN A 8 -16.04 -28.81 6.49
C ASN A 8 -15.25 -27.55 6.88
N ILE A 9 -15.91 -26.40 7.11
CA ILE A 9 -15.25 -25.19 7.62
C ILE A 9 -14.84 -25.36 9.10
N ARG A 10 -15.53 -26.22 9.87
CA ARG A 10 -15.42 -26.32 11.34
C ARG A 10 -14.41 -27.36 11.86
N SER A 11 -13.92 -28.28 11.04
CA SER A 11 -12.95 -29.29 11.49
C SER A 11 -11.56 -28.98 10.95
N TYR A 12 -10.74 -28.21 11.67
CA TYR A 12 -9.34 -28.04 11.28
C TYR A 12 -8.36 -27.99 12.44
N ARG A 13 -7.21 -28.64 12.21
CA ARG A 13 -5.97 -28.68 13.01
C ARG A 13 -5.57 -27.29 13.52
N PRO A 14 -4.74 -27.15 14.58
CA PRO A 14 -4.36 -25.83 15.12
C PRO A 14 -4.02 -24.87 13.98
N ALA A 15 -4.82 -23.80 13.85
CA ALA A 15 -4.79 -22.91 12.70
C ALA A 15 -3.36 -22.41 12.50
N GLN A 16 -2.78 -22.69 11.33
CA GLN A 16 -1.45 -22.19 10.99
C GLN A 16 -1.50 -20.65 11.09
N CYS A 17 -0.67 -20.09 11.97
CA CYS A 17 -0.64 -18.64 12.17
C CYS A 17 0.03 -18.00 10.97
N HIS A 18 -0.72 -17.18 10.24
CA HIS A 18 -0.23 -16.42 9.10
C HIS A 18 0.14 -15.01 9.52
N THR A 19 1.28 -14.54 9.04
CA THR A 19 1.72 -13.17 9.30
C THR A 19 1.39 -12.32 8.08
N LEU A 20 0.46 -11.37 8.23
CA LEU A 20 0.05 -10.45 7.19
C LEU A 20 0.81 -9.13 7.33
N GLY A 21 1.66 -8.80 6.37
CA GLY A 21 2.29 -7.49 6.31
C GLY A 21 1.34 -6.45 5.71
N TYR A 22 1.34 -5.27 6.32
CA TYR A 22 0.72 -4.09 5.70
C TYR A 22 1.59 -2.85 5.86
N SER A 23 1.52 -1.94 4.89
CA SER A 23 2.27 -0.69 4.91
C SER A 23 1.48 0.45 4.28
N GLY A 24 1.74 1.66 4.78
CA GLY A 24 0.81 2.77 4.58
C GLY A 24 -0.39 2.63 5.54
N GLY A 25 -0.84 3.76 6.06
CA GLY A 25 -1.85 3.82 7.12
C GLY A 25 -3.04 4.68 6.74
N THR A 26 -3.44 4.63 5.47
CA THR A 26 -4.44 5.56 4.92
C THR A 26 -5.49 4.81 4.12
N GLY A 27 -6.76 5.20 4.30
CA GLY A 27 -7.87 4.79 3.44
C GLY A 27 -8.52 3.44 3.75
N LEU A 28 -9.34 3.00 2.80
CA LEU A 28 -10.31 1.91 2.90
C LEU A 28 -9.71 0.58 3.40
N THR A 29 -8.47 0.26 3.03
CA THR A 29 -7.82 -1.00 3.44
C THR A 29 -7.48 -1.05 4.92
N THR A 30 -7.15 0.09 5.53
CA THR A 30 -6.89 0.16 6.98
C THR A 30 -8.18 -0.07 7.77
N ASP A 31 -9.28 0.55 7.34
CA ASP A 31 -10.58 0.39 8.01
C ASP A 31 -11.16 -1.00 7.78
N LEU A 32 -11.06 -1.53 6.55
CA LEU A 32 -11.39 -2.92 6.24
C LEU A 32 -10.65 -3.89 7.16
N ARG A 33 -9.33 -3.72 7.31
CA ARG A 33 -8.53 -4.56 8.22
C ARG A 33 -9.01 -4.47 9.66
N ARG A 34 -9.29 -3.25 10.16
CA ARG A 34 -9.84 -3.04 11.52
C ARG A 34 -11.19 -3.72 11.72
N VAL A 35 -12.09 -3.65 10.74
CA VAL A 35 -13.38 -4.33 10.79
C VAL A 35 -13.17 -5.83 10.89
N ILE A 36 -12.31 -6.41 10.06
CA ILE A 36 -12.06 -7.86 10.10
C ILE A 36 -11.43 -8.30 11.42
N GLU A 37 -10.49 -7.54 11.95
CA GLU A 37 -9.88 -7.82 13.27
C GLU A 37 -10.91 -7.72 14.39
N LYS A 38 -11.74 -6.67 14.39
CA LYS A 38 -12.76 -6.42 15.43
C LYS A 38 -13.88 -7.48 15.40
N GLU A 39 -14.36 -7.82 14.22
CA GLU A 39 -15.45 -8.77 14.00
C GLU A 39 -14.97 -10.23 13.94
N ARG A 40 -13.66 -10.45 14.18
CA ARG A 40 -13.04 -11.79 14.24
C ARG A 40 -13.30 -12.61 12.98
N ILE A 41 -13.32 -11.95 11.82
CA ILE A 41 -13.70 -12.56 10.54
C ILE A 41 -12.67 -13.62 10.16
N TRP A 42 -11.39 -13.43 10.47
CA TRP A 42 -10.36 -14.44 10.25
C TRP A 42 -10.72 -15.77 10.91
N GLU A 43 -11.16 -15.74 12.17
CA GLU A 43 -11.53 -16.93 12.92
C GLU A 43 -12.81 -17.57 12.42
N ARG A 44 -13.78 -16.79 11.91
CA ARG A 44 -14.98 -17.35 11.24
C ARG A 44 -14.62 -18.22 10.04
N TYR A 45 -13.51 -17.91 9.37
CA TYR A 45 -12.95 -18.68 8.27
C TYR A 45 -11.90 -19.72 8.72
N GLY A 46 -11.69 -19.92 10.03
CA GLY A 46 -10.72 -20.87 10.57
C GLY A 46 -9.25 -20.44 10.37
N LEU A 47 -9.00 -19.15 10.16
CA LEU A 47 -7.66 -18.59 9.99
C LEU A 47 -7.20 -17.89 11.28
N SER A 48 -5.92 -18.07 11.60
CA SER A 48 -5.22 -17.25 12.59
C SER A 48 -4.28 -16.31 11.85
N VAL A 49 -4.54 -14.99 11.93
CA VAL A 49 -3.76 -13.99 11.20
C VAL A 49 -3.23 -12.94 12.17
N LYS A 50 -1.92 -12.73 12.14
CA LYS A 50 -1.25 -11.62 12.84
C LYS A 50 -0.85 -10.55 11.83
N ALA A 51 -1.49 -9.38 11.90
CA ALA A 51 -1.12 -8.25 11.07
C ALA A 51 0.11 -7.53 11.65
N ILE A 52 1.09 -7.21 10.79
CA ILE A 52 2.31 -6.47 11.15
C ILE A 52 2.42 -5.23 10.27
N TYR A 53 2.55 -4.08 10.93
CA TYR A 53 2.74 -2.81 10.26
C TYR A 53 4.20 -2.59 9.84
N PHE A 54 4.38 -2.07 8.63
CA PHE A 54 5.67 -1.61 8.11
C PHE A 54 5.59 -0.13 7.72
N ASN A 55 6.64 0.62 8.05
CA ASN A 55 6.71 2.05 7.76
C ASN A 55 6.89 2.39 6.26
N SER A 56 7.06 1.37 5.40
CA SER A 56 7.24 1.50 3.95
C SER A 56 7.01 0.16 3.24
N GLY A 57 6.52 0.18 2.01
CA GLY A 57 6.39 -1.00 1.16
C GLY A 57 7.68 -1.77 0.93
N SER A 58 8.81 -1.09 0.74
CA SER A 58 10.08 -1.79 0.50
C SER A 58 10.59 -2.56 1.73
N LEU A 59 10.36 -2.06 2.95
CA LEU A 59 10.61 -2.84 4.18
C LEU A 59 9.71 -4.07 4.29
N MET A 60 8.42 -3.91 3.94
CA MET A 60 7.48 -5.02 3.90
C MET A 60 7.89 -6.06 2.86
N ALA A 61 8.34 -5.61 1.69
CA ALA A 61 8.82 -6.45 0.62
C ALA A 61 10.08 -7.23 1.03
N GLN A 62 11.01 -6.58 1.73
CA GLN A 62 12.18 -7.25 2.33
C GLN A 62 11.76 -8.30 3.37
N ALA A 63 10.78 -7.99 4.22
CA ALA A 63 10.26 -8.94 5.20
C ALA A 63 9.57 -10.15 4.54
N MET A 64 8.90 -9.94 3.40
CA MET A 64 8.30 -11.01 2.59
C MET A 64 9.38 -11.91 1.98
N ALA A 65 10.38 -11.30 1.32
CA ALA A 65 11.49 -12.03 0.71
C ALA A 65 12.30 -12.82 1.76
N GLY A 66 12.44 -12.27 2.97
CA GLY A 66 13.07 -12.94 4.11
C GLY A 66 12.18 -13.96 4.84
N GLY A 67 10.93 -14.17 4.41
CA GLY A 67 10.01 -15.14 5.01
C GLY A 67 9.44 -14.74 6.38
N SER A 68 9.62 -13.50 6.83
CA SER A 68 9.08 -13.00 8.11
C SER A 68 7.58 -12.69 8.05
N ILE A 69 7.04 -12.46 6.84
CA ILE A 69 5.61 -12.37 6.58
C ILE A 69 5.21 -13.38 5.50
N THR A 70 3.98 -13.87 5.56
CA THR A 70 3.47 -14.91 4.64
C THR A 70 2.50 -14.37 3.60
N ALA A 71 1.96 -13.17 3.82
CA ALA A 71 1.07 -12.46 2.90
C ALA A 71 1.26 -10.95 3.08
N ALA A 72 0.92 -10.17 2.06
CA ALA A 72 0.83 -8.72 2.14
C ALA A 72 -0.49 -8.23 1.53
N ASP A 73 -1.11 -7.20 2.10
CA ASP A 73 -2.39 -6.66 1.62
C ASP A 73 -2.30 -5.24 1.03
N SER A 74 -1.09 -4.70 0.96
CA SER A 74 -0.83 -3.32 0.58
C SER A 74 0.49 -3.17 -0.16
N ASP A 75 0.71 -1.98 -0.72
CA ASP A 75 1.94 -1.63 -1.45
C ASP A 75 2.31 -2.67 -2.53
N LEU A 76 1.29 -3.04 -3.32
CA LEU A 76 1.40 -3.98 -4.44
C LEU A 76 2.58 -3.68 -5.39
N PRO A 77 2.92 -2.43 -5.73
CA PRO A 77 4.09 -2.13 -6.57
C PRO A 77 5.40 -2.64 -5.98
N ALA A 78 5.61 -2.47 -4.67
CA ALA A 78 6.81 -2.98 -4.00
C ALA A 78 6.85 -4.52 -4.04
N MET A 79 5.69 -5.17 -3.89
CA MET A 79 5.57 -6.62 -3.97
C MET A 79 5.78 -7.16 -5.39
N LEU A 80 5.20 -6.50 -6.40
CA LEU A 80 5.42 -6.82 -7.81
C LEU A 80 6.89 -6.67 -8.19
N ASN A 81 7.58 -5.64 -7.67
CA ASN A 81 9.00 -5.46 -7.90
C ASN A 81 9.84 -6.65 -7.40
N LEU A 82 9.45 -7.33 -6.30
CA LEU A 82 10.11 -8.58 -5.86
C LEU A 82 9.99 -9.69 -6.91
N ALA A 83 8.81 -9.80 -7.52
CA ALA A 83 8.52 -10.81 -8.53
C ALA A 83 9.23 -10.53 -9.85
N VAL A 84 9.16 -9.28 -10.32
CA VAL A 84 9.77 -8.85 -11.58
C VAL A 84 11.30 -8.89 -11.50
N SER A 85 11.89 -8.60 -10.34
CA SER A 85 13.35 -8.71 -10.16
C SER A 85 13.84 -10.15 -10.03
N GLY A 86 12.95 -11.14 -9.95
CA GLY A 86 13.31 -12.54 -9.73
C GLY A 86 13.73 -12.86 -8.29
N MET A 87 13.61 -11.93 -7.35
CA MET A 87 13.98 -12.17 -5.95
C MET A 87 13.01 -13.10 -5.22
N SER A 88 11.73 -13.13 -5.61
CA SER A 88 10.74 -14.04 -5.03
C SER A 88 9.59 -14.31 -6.00
N ASP A 89 9.18 -15.57 -6.14
CA ASP A 89 8.00 -15.92 -6.96
C ASP A 89 6.71 -15.66 -6.16
N MET A 90 6.00 -14.60 -6.54
CA MET A 90 4.81 -14.08 -5.87
C MET A 90 3.62 -13.99 -6.84
N LYS A 91 2.40 -14.12 -6.33
CA LYS A 91 1.17 -13.87 -7.07
C LYS A 91 0.27 -12.89 -6.32
N THR A 92 -0.23 -11.90 -7.06
CA THR A 92 -1.39 -11.10 -6.65
C THR A 92 -2.65 -11.91 -6.87
N ILE A 93 -3.43 -12.12 -5.82
CA ILE A 93 -4.65 -12.94 -5.87
C ILE A 93 -5.93 -12.12 -5.72
N ALA A 94 -5.82 -10.87 -5.28
CA ALA A 94 -6.90 -9.90 -5.22
C ALA A 94 -6.36 -8.48 -5.38
N VAL A 95 -7.17 -7.58 -5.93
CA VAL A 95 -6.92 -6.13 -5.98
C VAL A 95 -8.13 -5.46 -5.32
N THR A 96 -7.90 -4.77 -4.20
CA THR A 96 -8.95 -4.08 -3.44
C THR A 96 -9.08 -2.62 -3.84
N ILE A 97 -8.00 -2.01 -4.36
CA ILE A 97 -8.01 -0.67 -4.95
C ILE A 97 -7.23 -0.72 -6.27
N ASN A 98 -7.93 -0.49 -7.38
CA ASN A 98 -7.44 -0.59 -8.76
C ASN A 98 -7.16 0.78 -9.42
N ARG A 99 -6.98 1.84 -8.62
CA ARG A 99 -6.69 3.21 -9.08
C ARG A 99 -5.61 3.90 -8.24
N LEU A 100 -5.04 4.97 -8.79
CA LEU A 100 -4.10 5.86 -8.09
C LEU A 100 -4.85 6.83 -7.16
N GLU A 101 -5.28 6.39 -5.98
CA GLU A 101 -6.05 7.24 -5.05
C GLU A 101 -5.26 8.37 -4.34
N HIS A 102 -3.97 8.55 -4.65
CA HIS A 102 -3.12 9.46 -3.89
C HIS A 102 -3.32 10.91 -4.33
N ILE A 103 -3.29 11.82 -3.38
CA ILE A 103 -3.26 13.25 -3.66
C ILE A 103 -1.81 13.72 -3.65
N PHE A 104 -1.38 14.36 -4.73
CA PHE A 104 -0.07 15.00 -4.81
C PHE A 104 -0.19 16.39 -4.21
N VAL A 105 0.43 16.62 -3.05
CA VAL A 105 0.43 17.91 -2.36
C VAL A 105 1.80 18.55 -2.43
N SER A 106 1.82 19.86 -2.60
CA SER A 106 3.02 20.69 -2.62
C SER A 106 2.90 21.85 -1.64
N ARG A 107 4.02 22.48 -1.28
CA ARG A 107 3.99 23.76 -0.57
C ARG A 107 3.29 24.82 -1.40
N LYS A 108 2.63 25.79 -0.75
CA LYS A 108 1.79 26.81 -1.42
C LYS A 108 2.49 27.60 -2.52
N ASN A 109 3.81 27.79 -2.47
CA ASN A 109 4.53 28.50 -3.52
C ASN A 109 4.76 27.69 -4.81
N ILE A 110 4.40 26.40 -4.83
CA ILE A 110 4.51 25.52 -6.00
C ILE A 110 3.09 25.31 -6.55
N THR A 111 2.81 25.95 -7.67
CA THR A 111 1.48 26.03 -8.31
C THR A 111 1.31 25.07 -9.47
N LYS A 112 2.41 24.64 -10.08
CA LYS A 112 2.42 23.81 -11.29
C LYS A 112 3.55 22.79 -11.28
N PRO A 113 3.44 21.67 -12.00
CA PRO A 113 4.42 20.60 -11.96
C PRO A 113 5.85 21.01 -12.31
N GLU A 114 6.06 21.94 -13.23
CA GLU A 114 7.39 22.37 -13.68
C GLU A 114 8.19 23.06 -12.56
N GLU A 115 7.49 23.61 -11.55
CA GLU A 115 8.10 24.24 -10.38
C GLU A 115 8.64 23.22 -9.36
N LEU A 116 8.41 21.92 -9.60
CA LEU A 116 9.03 20.84 -8.83
C LEU A 116 10.51 20.66 -9.17
N LYS A 117 11.01 21.23 -10.27
CA LYS A 117 12.43 21.18 -10.62
C LYS A 117 13.28 21.83 -9.53
N GLY A 118 14.33 21.12 -9.11
CA GLY A 118 15.20 21.46 -7.98
C GLY A 118 14.58 21.29 -6.60
N LYS A 119 13.36 20.72 -6.49
CA LYS A 119 12.66 20.58 -5.20
C LYS A 119 12.91 19.23 -4.55
N ARG A 120 12.65 19.15 -3.25
CA ARG A 120 12.77 17.96 -2.42
C ARG A 120 11.40 17.31 -2.25
N LEU A 121 11.25 16.06 -2.65
CA LEU A 121 9.98 15.34 -2.61
C LEU A 121 10.06 14.19 -1.62
N ALA A 122 9.11 14.10 -0.70
CA ALA A 122 9.08 13.01 0.27
C ALA A 122 8.44 11.75 -0.31
N VAL A 123 9.13 10.63 -0.16
CA VAL A 123 8.62 9.28 -0.40
C VAL A 123 8.76 8.48 0.90
N SER A 124 8.06 7.36 1.02
CA SER A 124 8.21 6.50 2.19
C SER A 124 9.60 5.91 2.26
N ARG A 125 10.00 5.24 1.18
CA ARG A 125 11.30 4.63 1.01
C ARG A 125 11.48 4.34 -0.48
N LEU A 126 12.71 4.38 -0.97
CA LEU A 126 13.00 4.03 -2.35
C LEU A 126 12.55 2.58 -2.61
N GLY A 127 12.00 2.34 -3.80
CA GLY A 127 11.38 1.08 -4.20
C GLY A 127 9.99 0.80 -3.61
N SER A 128 9.44 1.68 -2.77
CA SER A 128 8.03 1.58 -2.33
C SER A 128 7.06 2.17 -3.37
N ALA A 129 5.76 1.89 -3.24
CA ALA A 129 4.73 2.50 -4.11
C ALA A 129 4.81 4.02 -4.16
N SER A 130 5.10 4.70 -3.04
CA SER A 130 5.19 6.16 -3.04
C SER A 130 6.35 6.68 -3.90
N ASP A 131 7.48 5.96 -3.98
CA ASP A 131 8.60 6.27 -4.88
C ASP A 131 8.20 6.00 -6.33
N PHE A 132 7.69 4.80 -6.61
CA PHE A 132 7.24 4.42 -7.95
C PHE A 132 6.21 5.40 -8.54
N VAL A 133 5.16 5.72 -7.78
CA VAL A 133 4.11 6.65 -8.21
C VAL A 133 4.65 8.07 -8.37
N THR A 134 5.50 8.53 -7.45
CA THR A 134 6.10 9.87 -7.57
C THR A 134 6.91 9.99 -8.87
N ARG A 135 7.76 9.00 -9.17
CA ARG A 135 8.55 8.99 -10.42
C ARG A 135 7.67 8.92 -11.66
N MET A 136 6.66 8.05 -11.66
CA MET A 136 5.71 7.91 -12.76
C MET A 136 5.03 9.25 -13.07
N VAL A 137 4.47 9.90 -12.05
CA VAL A 137 3.74 11.17 -12.19
C VAL A 137 4.66 12.30 -12.66
N LEU A 138 5.87 12.39 -12.11
CA LEU A 138 6.87 13.38 -12.55
C LEU A 138 7.19 13.23 -14.04
N ARG A 139 7.38 11.99 -14.52
CA ARG A 139 7.61 11.73 -15.95
C ARG A 139 6.43 12.14 -16.81
N THR A 140 5.19 11.89 -16.36
CA THR A 140 3.98 12.38 -17.05
C THR A 140 3.97 13.90 -17.15
N TRP A 141 4.50 14.59 -16.14
CA TRP A 141 4.69 16.04 -16.12
C TRP A 141 5.97 16.53 -16.79
N LYS A 142 6.71 15.63 -17.49
CA LYS A 142 7.97 15.94 -18.18
C LYS A 142 9.04 16.53 -17.23
N VAL A 143 9.00 16.14 -15.96
CA VAL A 143 10.05 16.38 -14.98
C VAL A 143 10.85 15.09 -14.81
N ASP A 144 12.16 15.13 -15.06
CA ASP A 144 13.04 13.97 -14.91
C ASP A 144 13.27 13.68 -13.41
N PRO A 145 12.72 12.59 -12.85
CA PRO A 145 12.82 12.33 -11.42
C PRO A 145 14.24 11.91 -10.97
N GLU A 146 15.14 11.61 -11.90
CA GLU A 146 16.53 11.25 -11.60
C GLU A 146 17.47 12.45 -11.63
N LYS A 147 17.11 13.53 -12.35
CA LYS A 147 17.99 14.68 -12.56
C LYS A 147 17.44 15.99 -12.01
N GLU A 148 16.12 16.15 -12.01
CA GLU A 148 15.48 17.44 -11.76
C GLU A 148 14.84 17.52 -10.38
N VAL A 149 14.82 16.47 -9.57
CA VAL A 149 14.29 16.51 -8.19
C VAL A 149 15.16 15.71 -7.23
N THR A 150 15.00 15.96 -5.93
CA THR A 150 15.61 15.14 -4.87
C THR A 150 14.54 14.35 -4.14
N LEU A 151 14.56 13.02 -4.21
CA LEU A 151 13.64 12.19 -3.44
C LEU A 151 14.21 11.88 -2.05
N LEU A 152 13.46 12.21 -1.00
CA LEU A 152 13.84 12.00 0.40
C LEU A 152 12.97 10.92 1.04
N GLN A 153 13.61 9.95 1.71
CA GLN A 153 12.94 8.84 2.39
C GLN A 153 12.49 9.27 3.79
N ALA A 154 11.24 9.71 3.90
CA ALA A 154 10.69 10.26 5.14
C ALA A 154 9.80 9.26 5.90
N GLY A 155 9.50 8.08 5.35
CA GLY A 155 8.65 7.08 5.99
C GLY A 155 7.15 7.25 5.71
N ASN A 156 6.30 6.82 6.64
CA ASN A 156 4.85 6.81 6.44
C ASN A 156 4.23 8.20 6.15
N THR A 157 2.94 8.21 5.78
CA THR A 157 2.22 9.44 5.42
C THR A 157 2.26 10.51 6.51
N PRO A 158 2.01 10.22 7.80
CA PRO A 158 2.21 11.20 8.88
C PRO A 158 3.60 11.84 8.89
N MET A 159 4.68 11.04 8.78
CA MET A 159 6.04 11.57 8.76
C MET A 159 6.29 12.47 7.54
N ARG A 160 5.75 12.13 6.36
CA ARG A 160 5.82 12.99 5.17
C ARG A 160 5.06 14.30 5.36
N MET A 161 3.90 14.27 6.00
CA MET A 161 3.13 15.48 6.32
C MET A 161 3.86 16.37 7.31
N THR A 162 4.48 15.80 8.34
CA THR A 162 5.34 16.56 9.27
C THR A 162 6.52 17.19 8.54
N ALA A 163 7.17 16.46 7.63
CA ALA A 163 8.28 16.99 6.84
C ALA A 163 7.84 18.14 5.90
N LEU A 164 6.63 18.06 5.33
CA LEU A 164 6.02 19.15 4.56
C LEU A 164 5.74 20.38 5.42
N ALA A 165 5.11 20.18 6.58
CA ALA A 165 4.78 21.26 7.51
C ALA A 165 6.04 21.98 8.03
N ALA A 166 7.10 21.22 8.34
CA ALA A 166 8.39 21.75 8.76
C ALA A 166 9.20 22.37 7.61
N GLY A 167 8.78 22.19 6.35
CA GLY A 167 9.50 22.70 5.19
C GLY A 167 10.80 21.95 4.86
N HIS A 168 10.96 20.73 5.37
CA HIS A 168 12.08 19.85 5.01
C HIS A 168 11.90 19.23 3.62
N VAL A 169 10.67 19.19 3.12
CA VAL A 169 10.31 18.80 1.76
C VAL A 169 9.31 19.79 1.19
N ASP A 170 9.23 19.78 -0.13
CA ASP A 170 8.45 20.72 -0.92
C ASP A 170 7.18 20.09 -1.50
N ALA A 171 7.16 18.77 -1.67
CA ALA A 171 5.97 18.03 -2.07
C ALA A 171 6.00 16.56 -1.59
N ALA A 172 4.83 15.92 -1.52
CA ALA A 172 4.70 14.49 -1.22
C ALA A 172 3.35 13.94 -1.71
N LEU A 173 3.28 12.61 -1.85
CA LEU A 173 2.01 11.91 -1.95
C LEU A 173 1.39 11.69 -0.57
N ILE A 174 0.10 11.98 -0.45
CA ILE A 174 -0.71 11.69 0.74
C ILE A 174 -1.95 10.85 0.36
N GLY A 175 -2.53 10.19 1.36
CA GLY A 175 -3.85 9.57 1.22
C GLY A 175 -4.97 10.62 1.27
N PRO A 176 -6.12 10.37 0.62
CA PRO A 176 -7.22 11.33 0.54
C PRO A 176 -7.81 11.66 1.91
N ASP A 177 -7.81 10.70 2.83
CA ASP A 177 -8.20 10.83 4.25
C ASP A 177 -7.37 11.87 5.02
N ASN A 178 -6.17 12.23 4.54
CA ASN A 178 -5.29 13.20 5.18
C ASN A 178 -5.34 14.59 4.56
N LEU A 179 -6.06 14.76 3.45
CA LEU A 179 -6.08 16.02 2.70
C LEU A 179 -6.54 17.19 3.59
N HIS A 180 -7.63 17.02 4.34
CA HIS A 180 -8.14 18.06 5.24
C HIS A 180 -7.09 18.51 6.26
N LYS A 181 -6.31 17.58 6.84
CA LYS A 181 -5.26 17.89 7.82
C LYS A 181 -4.13 18.69 7.19
N VAL A 182 -3.69 18.28 6.00
CA VAL A 182 -2.62 18.98 5.26
C VAL A 182 -3.07 20.38 4.88
N LEU A 183 -4.29 20.57 4.36
CA LEU A 183 -4.79 21.88 3.97
C LEU A 183 -5.01 22.80 5.19
N ALA A 184 -5.45 22.26 6.32
CA ALA A 184 -5.64 23.02 7.56
C ALA A 184 -4.35 23.65 8.11
N THR A 185 -3.18 23.08 7.79
CA THR A 185 -1.89 23.70 8.15
C THR A 185 -1.65 25.05 7.45
N GLY A 186 -2.37 25.32 6.35
CA GLY A 186 -2.19 26.52 5.54
C GLY A 186 -0.84 26.59 4.80
N CYS A 187 0.03 25.58 4.88
CA CYS A 187 1.36 25.62 4.25
C CYS A 187 1.41 24.91 2.88
N CYS A 188 0.42 24.06 2.60
CA CYS A 188 0.36 23.22 1.40
C CYS A 188 -0.87 23.51 0.53
N ARG A 189 -0.85 22.97 -0.69
CA ARG A 189 -1.96 22.90 -1.64
C ARG A 189 -1.96 21.57 -2.37
N VAL A 190 -3.10 21.25 -2.98
CA VAL A 190 -3.20 20.15 -3.95
C VAL A 190 -2.55 20.60 -5.25
N LEU A 191 -1.62 19.80 -5.76
CA LEU A 191 -1.05 19.96 -7.09
C LEU A 191 -1.78 19.09 -8.11
N ALA A 192 -2.17 17.87 -7.71
CA ALA A 192 -3.00 16.98 -8.51
C ALA A 192 -3.73 15.96 -7.63
N ASP A 193 -4.95 15.59 -8.03
CA ASP A 193 -5.61 14.36 -7.62
C ASP A 193 -5.26 13.27 -8.64
N LEU A 194 -4.51 12.25 -8.22
CA LEU A 194 -4.09 11.20 -9.14
C LEU A 194 -5.22 10.21 -9.49
N SER A 195 -6.35 10.27 -8.78
CA SER A 195 -7.50 9.42 -9.06
C SER A 195 -8.25 9.85 -10.32
N GLU A 196 -7.99 11.08 -10.79
CA GLU A 196 -8.52 11.62 -12.05
C GLU A 196 -7.71 11.17 -13.27
N LEU A 197 -6.53 10.57 -13.07
CA LEU A 197 -5.74 10.01 -14.17
C LEU A 197 -6.40 8.70 -14.66
N PRO A 198 -6.60 8.52 -15.99
CA PRO A 198 -7.20 7.32 -16.55
C PRO A 198 -6.19 6.17 -16.60
N LEU A 199 -5.70 5.76 -15.44
CA LEU A 199 -4.68 4.72 -15.28
C LEU A 199 -5.21 3.59 -14.40
N ASP A 200 -5.28 2.39 -14.97
CA ASP A 200 -5.47 1.18 -14.20
C ASP A 200 -4.23 0.91 -13.36
N TYR A 201 -4.40 0.86 -12.04
CA TYR A 201 -3.28 0.73 -11.13
C TYR A 201 -3.63 -0.13 -9.92
N ALA A 202 -3.03 -1.31 -9.84
CA ALA A 202 -3.18 -2.18 -8.68
C ALA A 202 -2.43 -1.57 -7.48
N ARG A 203 -3.14 -0.79 -6.66
CA ARG A 203 -2.56 -0.07 -5.50
C ARG A 203 -2.49 -0.95 -4.26
N PHE A 204 -3.61 -1.57 -3.95
CA PHE A 204 -3.81 -2.43 -2.80
C PHE A 204 -4.49 -3.72 -3.20
N GLY A 205 -4.23 -4.76 -2.44
CA GLY A 205 -4.63 -6.11 -2.78
C GLY A 205 -3.74 -7.13 -2.11
N VAL A 206 -4.06 -8.40 -2.29
CA VAL A 206 -3.40 -9.49 -1.58
C VAL A 206 -2.33 -10.10 -2.46
N VAL A 207 -1.11 -10.17 -1.93
CA VAL A 207 0.02 -10.86 -2.53
C VAL A 207 0.51 -11.95 -1.60
N ILE A 208 0.76 -13.11 -2.18
CA ILE A 208 1.29 -14.28 -1.49
C ILE A 208 2.41 -14.93 -2.31
N PRO A 209 3.32 -15.66 -1.67
CA PRO A 209 4.26 -16.51 -2.39
C PRO A 209 3.53 -17.57 -3.22
N THR A 210 3.99 -17.82 -4.45
CA THR A 210 3.40 -18.84 -5.34
C THR A 210 3.40 -20.23 -4.68
N ALA A 211 4.41 -20.53 -3.86
CA ALA A 211 4.49 -21.77 -3.08
C ALA A 211 3.30 -21.95 -2.12
N MET A 212 2.76 -20.88 -1.56
CA MET A 212 1.59 -20.94 -0.66
C MET A 212 0.33 -21.39 -1.42
N ILE A 213 0.18 -21.03 -2.70
CA ILE A 213 -0.93 -21.49 -3.55
C ILE A 213 -0.89 -23.00 -3.73
N LYS A 214 0.32 -23.58 -3.90
CA LYS A 214 0.51 -25.02 -4.08
C LYS A 214 0.30 -25.79 -2.78
N ASN A 215 0.89 -25.29 -1.69
CA ASN A 215 1.01 -26.05 -0.44
C ASN A 215 -0.12 -25.77 0.56
N GLN A 216 -0.81 -24.63 0.43
CA GLN A 216 -1.81 -24.14 1.39
C GLN A 216 -3.02 -23.54 0.66
N ARG A 217 -3.44 -24.16 -0.45
CA ARG A 217 -4.51 -23.67 -1.33
C ARG A 217 -5.79 -23.28 -0.57
N GLU A 218 -6.18 -24.09 0.41
CA GLU A 218 -7.38 -23.83 1.21
C GLU A 218 -7.26 -22.56 2.06
N ALA A 219 -6.10 -22.34 2.69
CA ALA A 219 -5.84 -21.10 3.44
C ALA A 219 -5.90 -19.88 2.52
N VAL A 220 -5.33 -19.98 1.31
CA VAL A 220 -5.39 -18.92 0.29
C VAL A 220 -6.83 -18.59 -0.11
N LEU A 221 -7.66 -19.61 -0.37
CA LEU A 221 -9.08 -19.43 -0.71
C LEU A 221 -9.86 -18.80 0.46
N ARG A 222 -9.64 -19.26 1.69
CA ARG A 222 -10.26 -18.68 2.90
C ARG A 222 -9.83 -17.22 3.11
N MET A 223 -8.56 -16.90 2.84
CA MET A 223 -8.08 -15.51 2.87
C MET A 223 -8.82 -14.65 1.86
N LEU A 224 -8.99 -15.13 0.62
CA LEU A 224 -9.75 -14.42 -0.42
C LEU A 224 -11.22 -14.21 -0.05
N MET A 225 -11.90 -15.26 0.44
CA MET A 225 -13.32 -15.17 0.83
C MET A 225 -13.55 -14.13 1.94
N ARG A 226 -12.62 -14.03 2.90
CA ARG A 226 -12.65 -12.95 3.91
C ARG A 226 -12.62 -11.56 3.27
N TYR A 227 -11.82 -11.33 2.23
CA TYR A 227 -11.79 -10.02 1.56
C TYR A 227 -13.11 -9.71 0.88
N VAL A 228 -13.79 -10.72 0.35
CA VAL A 228 -15.12 -10.56 -0.27
C VAL A 228 -16.19 -10.28 0.79
N GLU A 229 -16.14 -10.92 1.96
CA GLU A 229 -17.13 -10.68 3.04
C GLU A 229 -16.90 -9.35 3.77
N GLY A 230 -15.66 -8.87 3.84
CA GLY A 230 -15.34 -7.64 4.55
C GLY A 230 -15.66 -6.35 3.79
N ILE A 231 -15.79 -6.41 2.46
CA ILE A 231 -16.14 -5.29 1.56
C ILE A 231 -17.65 -5.18 1.46
#